data_AF-A0A376YH83-F1
#
_entry.id   AF-A0A376YH83-F1
#
_cell.length_a   1.000
_cell.length_b   1.000
_cell.length_c   1.000
_cell.angle_alpha   90.00
_cell.angle_beta   90.00
_cell.angle_gamma   90.00
#
_symmetry.space_group_name_H-M   'P 1'
#
loop_
_entity.id
_entity.type
_entity.pdbx_description
1 polymer ?
#
loop_
_entity_poly.entity_id
_entity_poly.type
_entity_poly.pdbx_seq_one_letter_code
_entity_poly.pdbx_strand_id
1 'polypeptide(L)'
;MNVIAILNHMGVYFKEEPIRELHRALERLNFQIVYPNDRDDLLKLIENNARLCGVIFDWDKYNLELCEEISKMNENLPLYAFANTYSTLDVSLNDLRLQISFFEYALGAAEDIANKIKQTTDEYINTILPPLTKALFKYVREGKYTFCTPGHMGGTAFQKSPVGSLFYDFFGPNTMKSDISISVSELGSLLDHSGPHKEAEQYIARVFNADRSYMVTNGTSTANKIVGITLLQQAAPF
;
A
#
# COMPACT_ATOMS: atom_id res chain seq x y z
N MET A 1 1.54 -5.40 -5.63
CA MET A 1 2.47 -5.14 -4.53
C MET A 1 2.89 -6.49 -4.00
N ASN A 2 3.81 -7.14 -4.72
CA ASN A 2 4.16 -8.54 -4.50
C ASN A 2 5.57 -8.87 -5.04
N VAL A 3 6.40 -7.87 -5.32
CA VAL A 3 7.77 -8.08 -5.78
C VAL A 3 8.69 -7.98 -4.56
N ILE A 4 9.54 -9.00 -4.35
CA ILE A 4 10.56 -9.01 -3.29
C ILE A 4 11.93 -9.11 -3.95
N ALA A 5 12.83 -8.21 -3.59
CA ALA A 5 14.22 -8.27 -4.04
C ALA A 5 15.07 -9.06 -3.05
N ILE A 6 15.87 -10.00 -3.54
CA ILE A 6 16.86 -10.74 -2.75
C ILE A 6 18.25 -10.35 -3.24
N LEU A 7 18.93 -9.52 -2.48
CA LEU A 7 20.31 -9.12 -2.77
C LEU A 7 21.25 -10.13 -2.11
N ASN A 8 21.70 -11.14 -2.87
CA ASN A 8 22.52 -12.19 -2.28
C ASN A 8 23.59 -12.78 -3.21
N HIS A 9 24.82 -12.85 -2.69
CA HIS A 9 25.94 -13.66 -3.19
C HIS A 9 26.81 -13.99 -1.98
N MET A 10 26.54 -15.12 -1.30
CA MET A 10 27.18 -15.42 -0.01
C MET A 10 28.23 -16.52 -0.10
N GLY A 11 28.27 -17.33 -1.16
CA GLY A 11 29.33 -18.33 -1.38
C GLY A 11 29.43 -19.40 -0.29
N VAL A 12 28.54 -19.37 0.71
CA VAL A 12 28.51 -20.25 1.87
C VAL A 12 27.14 -20.91 1.97
N TYR A 13 27.14 -22.25 1.99
CA TYR A 13 25.93 -23.05 1.89
C TYR A 13 24.94 -22.79 3.05
N PHE A 14 25.45 -22.55 4.26
CA PHE A 14 24.62 -22.30 5.45
C PHE A 14 23.77 -21.03 5.34
N LYS A 15 24.14 -20.07 4.47
CA LYS A 15 23.32 -18.89 4.18
C LYS A 15 22.48 -19.06 2.92
N GLU A 16 23.01 -19.73 1.92
CA GLU A 16 22.34 -19.88 0.63
C GLU A 16 21.13 -20.80 0.69
N GLU A 17 21.24 -21.95 1.39
CA GLU A 17 20.15 -22.92 1.42
C GLU A 17 18.89 -22.39 2.14
N PRO A 18 18.98 -21.73 3.32
CA PRO A 18 17.81 -21.08 3.92
C PRO A 18 17.14 -20.02 3.02
N ILE A 19 17.93 -19.28 2.24
CA ILE A 19 17.40 -18.29 1.29
C ILE A 19 16.72 -18.97 0.10
N ARG A 20 17.20 -20.13 -0.36
CA ARG A 20 16.51 -20.93 -1.39
C ARG A 20 15.20 -21.51 -0.87
N GLU A 21 15.16 -21.98 0.38
CA GLU A 21 13.91 -22.41 1.01
C GLU A 21 12.92 -21.25 1.12
N LEU A 22 13.41 -20.07 1.54
CA LEU A 22 12.59 -18.85 1.64
C LEU A 22 12.05 -18.39 0.29
N HIS A 23 12.86 -18.43 -0.78
CA HIS A 23 12.37 -18.17 -2.14
C HIS A 23 11.14 -19.02 -2.45
N ARG A 24 11.24 -20.35 -2.28
CA ARG A 24 10.15 -21.28 -2.57
C ARG A 24 8.93 -21.04 -1.69
N ALA A 25 9.13 -20.63 -0.44
CA ALA A 25 8.04 -20.29 0.48
C ALA A 25 7.32 -19.00 0.04
N LEU A 26 8.06 -17.98 -0.38
CA LEU A 26 7.49 -16.72 -0.88
C LEU A 26 6.75 -16.90 -2.22
N GLU A 27 7.26 -17.71 -3.15
CA GLU A 27 6.54 -18.04 -4.39
C GLU A 27 5.19 -18.72 -4.11
N ARG A 28 5.13 -19.61 -3.11
CA ARG A 28 3.88 -20.24 -2.67
C ARG A 28 2.86 -19.24 -2.11
N LEU A 29 3.33 -18.09 -1.61
CA LEU A 29 2.49 -16.97 -1.18
C LEU A 29 2.21 -15.96 -2.33
N ASN A 30 2.54 -16.30 -3.58
CA ASN A 30 2.37 -15.48 -4.78
C ASN A 30 3.23 -14.20 -4.83
N PHE A 31 4.38 -14.21 -4.16
CA PHE A 31 5.40 -13.19 -4.38
C PHE A 31 6.25 -13.51 -5.62
N GLN A 32 6.60 -12.48 -6.37
CA GLN A 32 7.57 -12.54 -7.44
C GLN A 32 8.94 -12.16 -6.89
N ILE A 33 9.92 -13.04 -7.03
CA ILE A 33 11.27 -12.84 -6.53
C ILE A 33 12.16 -12.29 -7.63
N VAL A 34 12.94 -11.25 -7.32
CA VAL A 34 13.95 -10.68 -8.22
C VAL A 34 15.32 -10.67 -7.54
N TYR A 35 16.37 -10.83 -8.33
CA TYR A 35 17.77 -10.93 -7.87
C TYR A 35 18.60 -9.80 -8.48
N PRO A 36 18.69 -8.63 -7.84
CA PRO A 36 19.65 -7.60 -8.24
C PRO A 36 21.09 -8.13 -8.10
N ASN A 37 21.95 -7.74 -9.03
CA ASN A 37 23.36 -8.17 -9.03
C ASN A 37 24.17 -7.49 -7.93
N ASP A 38 23.90 -6.21 -7.70
CA ASP A 38 24.60 -5.37 -6.75
C ASP A 38 23.67 -4.30 -6.15
N ARG A 39 24.26 -3.40 -5.36
CA ARG A 39 23.54 -2.29 -4.73
C ARG A 39 22.90 -1.38 -5.76
N ASP A 40 23.62 -0.97 -6.79
CA ASP A 40 23.15 0.02 -7.76
C ASP A 40 22.00 -0.53 -8.61
N ASP A 41 22.06 -1.81 -8.95
CA ASP A 41 20.99 -2.55 -9.61
C ASP A 41 19.74 -2.61 -8.72
N LEU A 42 19.89 -2.88 -7.41
CA LEU A 42 18.79 -2.83 -6.45
C LEU A 42 18.16 -1.43 -6.36
N LEU A 43 18.95 -0.37 -6.25
CA LEU A 43 18.43 1.00 -6.16
C LEU A 43 17.64 1.37 -7.43
N LYS A 44 18.15 1.01 -8.61
CA LYS A 44 17.42 1.17 -9.87
C LYS A 44 16.14 0.33 -9.93
N LEU A 45 16.14 -0.89 -9.38
CA LEU A 45 14.92 -1.70 -9.29
C LEU A 45 13.88 -1.04 -8.40
N ILE A 46 14.28 -0.46 -7.28
CA ILE A 46 13.36 0.26 -6.37
C ILE A 46 12.78 1.49 -7.10
N GLU A 47 13.63 2.29 -7.74
CA GLU A 47 13.22 3.50 -8.46
C GLU A 47 12.25 3.19 -9.62
N ASN A 48 12.52 2.14 -10.39
CA ASN A 48 11.74 1.81 -11.59
C ASN A 48 10.55 0.88 -11.31
N ASN A 49 10.40 0.36 -10.10
CA ASN A 49 9.33 -0.59 -9.76
C ASN A 49 8.66 -0.30 -8.41
N ALA A 50 7.62 0.53 -8.45
CA ALA A 50 6.77 0.83 -7.28
C ALA A 50 6.00 -0.38 -6.70
N ARG A 51 6.07 -1.58 -7.32
CA ARG A 51 5.48 -2.82 -6.79
C ARG A 51 6.46 -3.65 -5.96
N LEU A 52 7.73 -3.25 -5.91
CA LEU A 52 8.73 -3.80 -5.00
C LEU A 52 8.35 -3.41 -3.57
N CYS A 53 8.08 -4.43 -2.76
CA CYS A 53 7.47 -4.30 -1.45
C CYS A 53 8.30 -4.87 -0.31
N GLY A 54 9.53 -5.27 -0.60
CA GLY A 54 10.50 -5.64 0.41
C GLY A 54 11.85 -6.03 -0.18
N VAL A 55 12.89 -5.89 0.64
CA VAL A 55 14.27 -6.22 0.29
C VAL A 55 14.83 -7.18 1.32
N ILE A 56 15.34 -8.32 0.87
CA ILE A 56 16.06 -9.31 1.68
C ILE A 56 17.55 -9.18 1.40
N PHE A 57 18.36 -9.03 2.45
CA PHE A 57 19.81 -8.90 2.35
C PHE A 57 20.52 -9.39 3.62
N ASP A 58 21.81 -9.70 3.50
CA ASP A 58 22.68 -9.95 4.65
C ASP A 58 23.07 -8.63 5.32
N TRP A 59 22.81 -8.53 6.63
CA TRP A 59 23.01 -7.31 7.40
C TRP A 59 24.46 -6.84 7.38
N ASP A 60 25.42 -7.73 7.64
CA ASP A 60 26.82 -7.36 7.78
C ASP A 60 27.44 -6.92 6.45
N LYS A 61 26.90 -7.37 5.32
CA LYS A 61 27.42 -7.06 3.98
C LYS A 61 26.91 -5.73 3.42
N TYR A 62 25.68 -5.32 3.72
CA TYR A 62 25.02 -4.19 3.04
C TYR A 62 24.42 -3.12 3.98
N ASN A 63 24.61 -3.19 5.30
CA ASN A 63 23.86 -2.38 6.28
C ASN A 63 23.70 -0.87 5.98
N LEU A 64 24.72 -0.04 6.24
CA LEU A 64 24.53 1.37 6.52
C LEU A 64 24.20 2.19 5.28
N GLU A 65 25.01 2.03 4.24
CA GLU A 65 24.87 2.83 3.03
C GLU A 65 23.62 2.44 2.23
N LEU A 66 23.22 1.17 2.25
CA LEU A 66 21.99 0.75 1.57
C LEU A 66 20.75 1.26 2.31
N CYS A 67 20.74 1.18 3.64
CA CYS A 67 19.60 1.62 4.43
C CYS A 67 19.35 3.13 4.29
N GLU A 68 20.40 3.95 4.32
CA GLU A 68 20.27 5.39 4.13
C GLU A 68 19.68 5.74 2.76
N GLU A 69 20.21 5.15 1.69
CA GLU A 69 19.71 5.39 0.32
C GLU A 69 18.27 4.90 0.13
N ILE A 70 17.91 3.74 0.70
CA ILE A 70 16.53 3.26 0.66
C ILE A 70 15.59 4.21 1.42
N SER A 71 15.99 4.71 2.59
CA SER A 71 15.14 5.65 3.36
C SER A 71 14.85 6.95 2.60
N LYS A 72 15.82 7.46 1.81
CA LYS A 72 15.64 8.64 0.96
C LYS A 72 14.61 8.42 -0.13
N MET A 73 14.48 7.19 -0.64
CA MET A 73 13.52 6.83 -1.69
C MET A 73 12.16 6.43 -1.13
N ASN A 74 12.13 5.64 -0.06
CA ASN A 74 10.92 5.07 0.51
C ASN A 74 11.11 4.74 1.99
N GLU A 75 10.71 5.68 2.86
CA GLU A 75 10.77 5.58 4.33
C GLU A 75 9.99 4.39 4.91
N ASN A 76 9.05 3.82 4.15
CA ASN A 76 8.19 2.75 4.63
C ASN A 76 8.52 1.38 4.04
N LEU A 77 9.52 1.28 3.15
CA LEU A 77 9.86 0.03 2.49
C LEU A 77 10.36 -1.01 3.53
N PRO A 78 9.73 -2.19 3.62
CA PRO A 78 10.19 -3.24 4.52
C PRO A 78 11.57 -3.78 4.15
N LEU A 79 12.46 -3.80 5.13
CA LEU A 79 13.81 -4.35 5.04
C LEU A 79 13.90 -5.63 5.89
N TYR A 80 14.28 -6.73 5.26
CA TYR A 80 14.41 -8.04 5.87
C TYR A 80 15.89 -8.39 5.97
N ALA A 81 16.50 -7.96 7.08
CA ALA A 81 17.91 -8.10 7.34
C ALA A 81 18.20 -9.46 7.98
N PHE A 82 19.06 -10.26 7.35
CA PHE A 82 19.54 -11.50 7.94
C PHE A 82 20.80 -11.22 8.77
N ALA A 83 20.73 -11.48 10.07
CA ALA A 83 21.79 -11.23 11.03
C ALA A 83 22.68 -12.45 11.24
N ASN A 84 23.95 -12.19 11.57
CA ASN A 84 24.91 -13.18 12.04
C ASN A 84 25.12 -13.05 13.56
N THR A 85 25.81 -14.00 14.17
CA THR A 85 26.04 -14.06 15.63
C THR A 85 26.66 -12.78 16.22
N TYR A 86 27.45 -12.03 15.43
CA TYR A 86 28.14 -10.82 15.85
C TYR A 86 27.60 -9.54 15.18
N SER A 87 26.41 -9.59 14.57
CA SER A 87 25.81 -8.42 13.95
C SER A 87 25.52 -7.35 15.02
N THR A 88 26.07 -6.17 14.82
CA THR A 88 25.84 -5.00 15.67
C THR A 88 24.92 -4.01 14.97
N LEU A 89 24.14 -3.28 15.77
CA LEU A 89 23.43 -2.09 15.33
C LEU A 89 24.36 -0.89 15.54
N ASP A 90 24.68 -0.19 14.45
CA ASP A 90 25.41 1.07 14.54
C ASP A 90 24.47 2.19 15.03
N VAL A 91 25.04 3.12 15.81
CA VAL A 91 24.32 4.27 16.42
C VAL A 91 23.74 5.18 15.33
N SER A 92 24.36 5.22 14.16
CA SER A 92 23.93 5.98 12.97
C SER A 92 22.53 5.59 12.43
N LEU A 93 22.00 4.42 12.81
CA LEU A 93 20.67 3.96 12.39
C LEU A 93 19.53 4.56 13.23
N ASN A 94 19.83 5.14 14.40
CA ASN A 94 18.79 5.63 15.31
C ASN A 94 17.99 6.82 14.74
N ASP A 95 18.59 7.59 13.83
CA ASP A 95 17.93 8.74 13.20
C ASP A 95 17.15 8.35 11.93
N LEU A 96 17.35 7.13 11.41
CA LEU A 96 16.71 6.67 10.19
C LEU A 96 15.37 6.01 10.52
N ARG A 97 14.30 6.52 9.91
CA ARG A 97 12.96 5.91 9.94
C ARG A 97 12.95 4.69 9.02
N LEU A 98 13.50 3.59 9.51
CA LEU A 98 13.59 2.32 8.78
C LEU A 98 12.68 1.27 9.39
N GLN A 99 11.98 0.54 8.52
CA GLN A 99 11.23 -0.64 8.93
C GLN A 99 12.06 -1.90 8.70
N ILE A 100 12.91 -2.24 9.68
CA ILE A 100 13.81 -3.40 9.61
C ILE A 100 13.26 -4.54 10.46
N SER A 101 13.15 -5.72 9.87
CA SER A 101 12.94 -6.99 10.56
C SER A 101 14.20 -7.84 10.49
N PHE A 102 14.63 -8.37 11.62
CA PHE A 102 15.80 -9.24 11.71
C PHE A 102 15.41 -10.72 11.67
N PHE A 103 16.13 -11.48 10.85
CA PHE A 103 15.98 -12.93 10.72
C PHE A 103 17.32 -13.65 10.86
N GLU A 104 17.26 -14.93 11.22
CA GLU A 104 18.43 -15.80 11.31
C GLU A 104 18.49 -16.75 10.10
N TYR A 105 19.70 -17.19 9.76
CA TYR A 105 19.91 -18.26 8.79
C TYR A 105 19.68 -19.62 9.44
N ALA A 106 18.45 -20.15 9.32
CA ALA A 106 18.08 -21.47 9.83
C ALA A 106 17.29 -22.27 8.80
N LEU A 107 17.62 -23.56 8.66
CA LEU A 107 16.85 -24.50 7.84
C LEU A 107 15.48 -24.74 8.47
N GLY A 108 14.44 -24.82 7.63
CA GLY A 108 13.06 -25.04 8.08
C GLY A 108 12.35 -23.81 8.65
N ALA A 109 13.03 -22.67 8.80
CA ALA A 109 12.41 -21.41 9.25
C ALA A 109 11.70 -20.64 8.12
N ALA A 110 11.82 -21.11 6.87
CA ALA A 110 11.34 -20.40 5.68
C ALA A 110 9.83 -20.10 5.69
N GLU A 111 9.00 -21.02 6.18
CA GLU A 111 7.53 -20.82 6.25
C GLU A 111 7.17 -19.67 7.19
N ASP A 112 7.75 -19.67 8.39
CA ASP A 112 7.48 -18.66 9.40
C ASP A 112 7.98 -17.29 8.96
N ILE A 113 9.17 -17.24 8.35
CA ILE A 113 9.72 -16.00 7.79
C ILE A 113 8.84 -15.50 6.64
N ALA A 114 8.41 -16.36 5.72
CA ALA A 114 7.54 -15.97 4.61
C ALA A 114 6.19 -15.42 5.09
N ASN A 115 5.59 -16.04 6.12
CA ASN A 115 4.37 -15.55 6.75
C ASN A 115 4.55 -14.19 7.42
N LYS A 116 5.69 -13.98 8.11
CA LYS A 116 6.05 -12.66 8.67
C LYS A 116 6.21 -11.62 7.57
N ILE A 117 6.93 -11.92 6.50
CA ILE A 117 7.08 -11.05 5.32
C ILE A 117 5.71 -10.67 4.74
N LYS A 118 4.79 -11.64 4.64
CA LYS A 118 3.42 -11.40 4.18
C LYS A 118 2.67 -10.43 5.10
N GLN A 119 2.74 -10.65 6.42
CA GLN A 119 2.13 -9.74 7.41
C GLN A 119 2.72 -8.32 7.30
N THR A 120 4.05 -8.19 7.25
CA THR A 120 4.72 -6.90 7.11
C THR A 120 4.38 -6.21 5.79
N THR A 121 4.19 -6.96 4.70
CA THR A 121 3.71 -6.41 3.43
C THR A 121 2.29 -5.87 3.54
N ASP A 122 1.40 -6.58 4.24
CA ASP A 122 0.03 -6.11 4.49
C ASP A 122 0.01 -4.87 5.40
N GLU A 123 0.89 -4.81 6.40
CA GLU A 123 1.13 -3.62 7.23
C GLU A 123 1.66 -2.44 6.42
N TYR A 124 2.62 -2.68 5.52
CA TYR A 124 3.15 -1.66 4.60
C TYR A 124 2.03 -1.09 3.71
N ILE A 125 1.24 -1.96 3.06
CA ILE A 125 0.10 -1.55 2.24
C ILE A 125 -0.90 -0.74 3.07
N ASN A 126 -1.19 -1.16 4.30
CA ASN A 126 -2.07 -0.42 5.20
C ASN A 126 -1.46 0.92 5.64
N THR A 127 -0.14 1.03 5.78
CA THR A 127 0.52 2.26 6.20
C THR A 127 0.41 3.34 5.12
N ILE A 128 0.64 2.95 3.85
CA ILE A 128 0.65 3.89 2.73
C ILE A 128 -0.75 4.23 2.18
N LEU A 129 -1.76 3.37 2.42
CA LEU A 129 -3.12 3.63 1.95
C LEU A 129 -3.81 4.70 2.81
N PRO A 130 -4.37 5.77 2.20
CA PRO A 130 -5.15 6.78 2.92
C PRO A 130 -6.47 6.18 3.44
N PRO A 131 -7.06 6.78 4.49
CA PRO A 131 -8.12 6.17 5.28
C PRO A 131 -9.37 5.79 4.48
N LEU A 132 -9.89 6.70 3.65
CA LEU A 132 -11.09 6.46 2.85
C LEU A 132 -10.89 5.35 1.80
N THR A 133 -9.78 5.38 1.05
CA THR A 133 -9.46 4.33 0.06
C THR A 133 -9.23 2.98 0.72
N LYS A 134 -8.57 2.96 1.88
CA LYS A 134 -8.38 1.74 2.69
C LYS A 134 -9.72 1.13 3.10
N ALA A 135 -10.63 1.95 3.62
CA ALA A 135 -11.98 1.52 4.01
C ALA A 135 -12.78 1.01 2.80
N LEU A 136 -12.75 1.70 1.67
CA LEU A 136 -13.41 1.28 0.44
C LEU A 136 -12.88 -0.06 -0.08
N PHE A 137 -11.56 -0.24 -0.13
CA PHE A 137 -10.96 -1.51 -0.56
C PHE A 137 -11.29 -2.66 0.40
N LYS A 138 -11.33 -2.38 1.71
CA LYS A 138 -11.76 -3.35 2.72
C LYS A 138 -13.21 -3.77 2.48
N TYR A 139 -14.11 -2.80 2.29
CA TYR A 139 -15.53 -3.04 2.00
C TYR A 139 -15.71 -3.94 0.76
N VAL A 140 -15.03 -3.59 -0.35
CA VAL A 140 -15.11 -4.35 -1.61
C VAL A 140 -14.64 -5.80 -1.45
N ARG A 141 -13.64 -6.06 -0.60
CA ARG A 141 -13.15 -7.42 -0.30
C ARG A 141 -14.06 -8.20 0.63
N GLU A 142 -14.60 -7.55 1.66
CA GLU A 142 -15.40 -8.22 2.71
C GLU A 142 -16.86 -8.45 2.29
N GLY A 143 -17.40 -7.64 1.38
CA GLY A 143 -18.65 -7.89 0.66
C GLY A 143 -19.86 -8.12 1.55
N LYS A 144 -20.46 -7.04 2.10
CA LYS A 144 -21.58 -7.18 3.05
C LYS A 144 -22.71 -6.16 2.87
N TYR A 145 -23.38 -6.06 1.72
CA TYR A 145 -24.75 -5.50 1.68
C TYR A 145 -25.56 -6.05 0.51
N THR A 146 -26.85 -6.25 0.75
CA THR A 146 -27.88 -6.51 -0.27
C THR A 146 -29.01 -5.49 -0.06
N PHE A 147 -29.85 -5.26 -1.08
CA PHE A 147 -30.98 -4.32 -1.01
C PHE A 147 -30.61 -2.84 -0.76
N CYS A 148 -29.45 -2.40 -1.23
CA CYS A 148 -29.01 -1.00 -1.18
C CYS A 148 -28.91 -0.41 -2.59
N THR A 149 -28.92 0.93 -2.68
CA THR A 149 -28.50 1.63 -3.90
C THR A 149 -26.96 1.67 -3.97
N PRO A 150 -26.35 1.67 -5.17
CA PRO A 150 -26.97 1.66 -6.51
C PRO A 150 -27.64 0.34 -6.89
N GLY A 151 -28.70 0.41 -7.71
CA GLY A 151 -29.54 -0.75 -8.06
C GLY A 151 -28.84 -1.87 -8.86
N HIS A 152 -27.64 -1.61 -9.40
CA HIS A 152 -26.85 -2.68 -10.03
C HIS A 152 -26.16 -3.60 -9.01
N MET A 153 -26.14 -3.24 -7.72
CA MET A 153 -25.68 -4.05 -6.58
C MET A 153 -24.32 -4.71 -6.83
N GLY A 154 -23.26 -3.91 -6.93
CA GLY A 154 -21.90 -4.41 -7.19
C GLY A 154 -21.71 -5.03 -8.57
N GLY A 155 -22.66 -4.80 -9.49
CA GLY A 155 -22.63 -5.26 -10.87
C GLY A 155 -23.48 -6.51 -11.15
N THR A 156 -24.21 -7.00 -10.14
CA THR A 156 -25.17 -8.09 -10.26
C THR A 156 -26.19 -7.87 -11.38
N ALA A 157 -26.72 -6.66 -11.54
CA ALA A 157 -27.69 -6.37 -12.60
C ALA A 157 -27.06 -6.41 -14.01
N PHE A 158 -25.81 -5.94 -14.15
CA PHE A 158 -25.11 -5.97 -15.45
C PHE A 158 -24.96 -7.40 -15.97
N GLN A 159 -24.70 -8.37 -15.08
CA GLN A 159 -24.58 -9.78 -15.47
C GLN A 159 -25.89 -10.43 -15.92
N LYS A 160 -27.05 -9.76 -15.80
CA LYS A 160 -28.35 -10.26 -16.25
C LYS A 160 -28.71 -9.82 -17.68
N SER A 161 -27.88 -9.01 -18.33
CA SER A 161 -28.08 -8.53 -19.70
C SER A 161 -26.89 -8.91 -20.58
N PRO A 162 -27.07 -9.40 -21.82
CA PRO A 162 -25.94 -9.72 -22.71
C PRO A 162 -25.02 -8.52 -22.99
N VAL A 163 -25.55 -7.32 -23.16
CA VAL A 163 -24.71 -6.10 -23.29
C VAL A 163 -24.11 -5.69 -21.95
N GLY A 164 -24.82 -5.96 -20.86
CA GLY A 164 -24.35 -5.69 -19.50
C GLY A 164 -23.18 -6.58 -19.09
N SER A 165 -23.13 -7.85 -19.51
CA SER A 165 -22.00 -8.73 -19.20
C SER A 165 -20.71 -8.23 -19.87
N LEU A 166 -20.80 -7.78 -21.13
CA LEU A 166 -19.66 -7.14 -21.80
C LEU A 166 -19.19 -5.88 -21.07
N PHE A 167 -20.12 -5.06 -20.59
CA PHE A 167 -19.81 -3.87 -19.79
C PHE A 167 -19.15 -4.24 -18.45
N TYR A 168 -19.66 -5.26 -17.77
CA TYR A 168 -19.10 -5.78 -16.52
C TYR A 168 -17.68 -6.30 -16.71
N ASP A 169 -17.45 -7.10 -17.76
CA ASP A 169 -16.15 -7.68 -18.07
C ASP A 169 -15.13 -6.62 -18.48
N PHE A 170 -15.58 -5.57 -19.19
CA PHE A 170 -14.72 -4.46 -19.58
C PHE A 170 -14.18 -3.66 -18.38
N PHE A 171 -15.05 -3.26 -17.45
CA PHE A 171 -14.66 -2.46 -16.28
C PHE A 171 -14.13 -3.30 -15.11
N GLY A 172 -14.53 -4.57 -15.03
CA GLY A 172 -14.11 -5.52 -14.02
C GLY A 172 -14.85 -5.40 -12.68
N PRO A 173 -14.70 -6.42 -11.81
CA PRO A 173 -15.47 -6.57 -10.59
C PRO A 173 -15.21 -5.46 -9.55
N ASN A 174 -13.96 -5.02 -9.41
CA ASN A 174 -13.60 -4.04 -8.38
C ASN A 174 -14.25 -2.68 -8.66
N THR A 175 -14.25 -2.23 -9.92
CA THR A 175 -14.91 -0.99 -10.35
C THR A 175 -16.39 -1.02 -10.01
N MET A 176 -17.07 -2.11 -10.33
CA MET A 176 -18.51 -2.26 -10.07
C MET A 176 -18.84 -2.35 -8.58
N LYS A 177 -18.01 -3.03 -7.79
CA LYS A 177 -18.22 -3.20 -6.34
C LYS A 177 -17.88 -1.95 -5.55
N SER A 178 -17.02 -1.08 -6.06
CA SER A 178 -16.71 0.20 -5.44
C SER A 178 -17.73 1.30 -5.74
N ASP A 179 -18.65 1.09 -6.67
CA ASP A 179 -19.77 2.02 -6.91
C ASP A 179 -20.88 1.77 -5.87
N ILE A 180 -20.88 2.62 -4.85
CA ILE A 180 -21.66 2.48 -3.63
C ILE A 180 -22.35 3.80 -3.25
N SER A 181 -23.18 3.75 -2.21
CA SER A 181 -23.85 4.92 -1.64
C SER A 181 -23.60 5.02 -0.14
N ILE A 182 -24.15 6.07 0.49
CA ILE A 182 -24.18 6.26 1.94
C ILE A 182 -24.88 5.12 2.71
N SER A 183 -25.52 4.18 2.00
CA SER A 183 -26.05 2.95 2.61
C SER A 183 -24.94 2.11 3.27
N VAL A 184 -23.69 2.27 2.82
CA VAL A 184 -22.49 1.68 3.43
C VAL A 184 -22.04 2.59 4.57
N SER A 185 -22.69 2.45 5.72
CA SER A 185 -22.54 3.37 6.86
C SER A 185 -21.10 3.48 7.39
N GLU A 186 -20.31 2.40 7.29
CA GLU A 186 -18.92 2.37 7.75
C GLU A 186 -17.98 3.32 6.97
N LEU A 187 -18.39 3.78 5.77
CA LEU A 187 -17.64 4.76 4.99
C LEU A 187 -18.02 6.22 5.30
N GLY A 188 -19.07 6.44 6.11
CA GLY A 188 -19.58 7.78 6.40
C GLY A 188 -20.21 8.44 5.17
N SER A 189 -20.20 9.77 5.15
CA SER A 189 -20.86 10.58 4.12
C SER A 189 -19.97 11.74 3.69
N LEU A 190 -19.84 11.91 2.36
CA LEU A 190 -19.12 13.04 1.76
C LEU A 190 -19.77 14.38 2.13
N LEU A 191 -21.10 14.46 2.05
CA LEU A 191 -21.85 15.71 2.28
C LEU A 191 -21.88 16.09 3.77
N ASP A 192 -21.85 15.10 4.66
CA ASP A 192 -21.85 15.35 6.11
C ASP A 192 -20.44 15.49 6.70
N HIS A 193 -19.40 15.34 5.87
CA HIS A 193 -17.99 15.34 6.29
C HIS A 193 -17.74 14.42 7.50
N SER A 194 -18.19 13.15 7.39
CA SER A 194 -18.23 12.20 8.51
C SER A 194 -17.45 10.91 8.21
N GLY A 195 -17.04 10.21 9.28
CA GLY A 195 -16.28 8.94 9.17
C GLY A 195 -15.00 9.09 8.33
N PRO A 196 -14.67 8.07 7.51
CA PRO A 196 -13.51 8.10 6.62
C PRO A 196 -13.45 9.30 5.66
N HIS A 197 -14.59 9.90 5.29
CA HIS A 197 -14.58 11.13 4.46
C HIS A 197 -13.96 12.31 5.22
N LYS A 198 -14.27 12.46 6.50
CA LYS A 198 -13.67 13.48 7.37
C LYS A 198 -12.15 13.29 7.48
N GLU A 199 -11.73 12.05 7.71
CA GLU A 199 -10.32 11.69 7.83
C GLU A 199 -9.57 11.96 6.52
N ALA A 200 -10.20 11.69 5.37
CA ALA A 200 -9.63 12.00 4.06
C ALA A 200 -9.44 13.51 3.85
N GLU A 201 -10.43 14.34 4.18
CA GLU A 201 -10.29 15.80 4.08
C GLU A 201 -9.20 16.36 4.99
N GLN A 202 -9.08 15.84 6.21
CA GLN A 202 -8.01 16.21 7.14
C GLN A 202 -6.64 15.74 6.64
N TYR A 203 -6.57 14.55 6.03
CA TYR A 203 -5.35 14.04 5.41
C TYR A 203 -4.93 14.95 4.24
N ILE A 204 -5.85 15.30 3.35
CA ILE A 204 -5.59 16.21 2.22
C ILE A 204 -5.12 17.57 2.72
N ALA A 205 -5.79 18.15 3.72
CA ALA A 205 -5.42 19.43 4.30
C ALA A 205 -3.97 19.45 4.82
N ARG A 206 -3.56 18.39 5.53
CA ARG A 206 -2.16 18.24 5.99
C ARG A 206 -1.16 18.12 4.84
N VAL A 207 -1.47 17.31 3.83
CA VAL A 207 -0.56 17.08 2.69
C VAL A 207 -0.39 18.35 1.84
N PHE A 208 -1.48 19.10 1.63
CA PHE A 208 -1.48 20.30 0.80
C PHE A 208 -1.26 21.60 1.59
N ASN A 209 -0.91 21.50 2.88
CA ASN A 209 -0.67 22.63 3.77
C ASN A 209 -1.82 23.67 3.76
N ALA A 210 -3.04 23.19 3.97
CA ALA A 210 -4.24 24.00 4.07
C ALA A 210 -4.89 23.82 5.44
N ASP A 211 -5.62 24.83 5.93
CA ASP A 211 -6.39 24.73 7.17
C ASP A 211 -7.58 23.77 7.01
N ARG A 212 -8.22 23.78 5.83
CA ARG A 212 -9.35 22.93 5.48
C ARG A 212 -9.29 22.56 4.01
N SER A 213 -9.74 21.37 3.68
CA SER A 213 -9.90 20.91 2.30
C SER A 213 -11.26 20.25 2.12
N TYR A 214 -11.85 20.45 0.94
CA TYR A 214 -13.12 19.86 0.51
C TYR A 214 -12.88 19.06 -0.76
N MET A 215 -13.41 17.84 -0.82
CA MET A 215 -13.36 17.02 -2.04
C MET A 215 -14.54 17.37 -2.95
N VAL A 216 -14.27 17.79 -4.19
CA VAL A 216 -15.30 18.15 -5.18
C VAL A 216 -15.28 17.14 -6.33
N THR A 217 -16.40 16.46 -6.56
CA THR A 217 -16.54 15.39 -7.56
C THR A 217 -17.04 15.86 -8.92
N ASN A 218 -17.24 17.18 -9.11
CA ASN A 218 -17.67 17.78 -10.37
C ASN A 218 -16.69 18.86 -10.89
N GLY A 219 -15.40 18.61 -10.68
CA GLY A 219 -14.28 19.41 -11.17
C GLY A 219 -14.14 20.81 -10.57
N THR A 220 -13.02 21.46 -10.88
CA THR A 220 -12.69 22.81 -10.39
C THR A 220 -13.70 23.86 -10.83
N SER A 221 -14.38 23.67 -11.97
CA SER A 221 -15.46 24.56 -12.40
C SER A 221 -16.60 24.65 -11.39
N THR A 222 -16.92 23.55 -10.69
CA THR A 222 -17.91 23.56 -9.61
C THR A 222 -17.29 24.10 -8.33
N ALA A 223 -16.03 23.78 -8.03
CA ALA A 223 -15.32 24.34 -6.88
C ALA A 223 -15.30 25.88 -6.90
N ASN A 224 -15.01 26.48 -8.06
CA ASN A 224 -15.03 27.94 -8.24
C ASN A 224 -16.42 28.53 -7.98
N LYS A 225 -17.49 27.85 -8.40
CA LYS A 225 -18.87 28.28 -8.13
C LYS A 225 -19.19 28.18 -6.63
N ILE A 226 -18.79 27.10 -5.96
CA ILE A 226 -18.99 26.93 -4.51
C ILE A 226 -18.34 28.08 -3.76
N VAL A 227 -17.05 28.36 -4.03
CA VAL A 227 -16.31 29.44 -3.40
C VAL A 227 -16.93 30.81 -3.73
N GLY A 228 -17.19 31.07 -5.00
CA GLY A 228 -17.74 32.34 -5.46
C GLY A 228 -19.11 32.65 -4.86
N ILE A 229 -20.04 31.69 -4.85
CA ILE A 229 -21.37 31.86 -4.27
C ILE A 229 -21.26 32.12 -2.76
N THR A 230 -20.41 31.36 -2.05
CA THR A 230 -20.25 31.50 -0.60
C THR A 230 -19.70 32.87 -0.22
N LEU A 231 -18.69 33.36 -0.94
CA LEU A 231 -18.08 34.66 -0.67
C LEU A 231 -18.98 35.84 -1.07
N LEU A 232 -19.70 35.72 -2.20
CA LEU A 232 -20.55 36.80 -2.71
C LEU A 232 -21.89 36.88 -1.97
N GLN A 233 -22.43 35.78 -1.43
CA GLN A 233 -23.61 35.83 -0.57
C GLN A 233 -23.36 36.58 0.74
N GLN A 234 -22.13 36.55 1.29
CA GLN A 234 -21.77 37.30 2.50
C GLN A 234 -21.63 38.82 2.25
N ALA A 235 -21.54 39.27 0.99
CA ALA A 235 -21.30 40.66 0.63
C ALA A 235 -22.59 41.46 0.33
N ALA A 236 -23.77 40.85 0.42
CA ALA A 236 -25.04 41.56 0.30
C ALA A 236 -25.43 42.15 1.68
N PRO A 237 -25.43 43.49 1.86
CA PRO A 237 -25.93 44.09 3.09
C PRO A 237 -27.44 43.90 3.20
N PHE A 238 -27.92 43.63 4.42
CA PHE A 238 -29.33 43.77 4.80
C PHE A 238 -29.81 45.21 4.63
#